data_AF-A0A369RUR0-F1
#
_entry.id   AF-A0A369RUR0-F1
#
_cell.length_a   1.000
_cell.length_b   1.000
_cell.length_c   1.000
_cell.angle_alpha   90.00
_cell.angle_beta   90.00
_cell.angle_gamma   90.00
#
_symmetry.space_group_name_H-M   'P 1'
#
loop_
_entity.id
_entity.type
_entity.pdbx_description
1 polymer ?
#
loop_
_entity_poly.entity_id
_entity_poly.type
_entity_poly.pdbx_seq_one_letter_code
_entity_poly.pdbx_strand_id
1 'polypeptide(L)'
;MATTGSNSNEWMEIAFELANEALVAGEVPVGCVLVFGNKIIGKGRNEVNEVKNATRHAEMVAIEEAYKWCENNQVRPSVAFSNSQLLVTVEPCIMCSMALRYLRILLYMKIT
;
A
#
# COMPACT_ATOMS: atom_id res chain seq x y z
N MET A 1 17.22 0.18 -11.87
CA MET A 1 17.89 0.93 -10.78
C MET A 1 16.80 1.35 -9.80
N ALA A 2 16.59 0.58 -8.74
CA ALA A 2 15.63 0.90 -7.69
C ALA A 2 16.32 1.86 -6.73
N THR A 3 16.07 3.16 -6.89
CA THR A 3 16.60 4.21 -6.02
C THR A 3 15.62 4.43 -4.87
N THR A 4 15.71 3.65 -3.79
CA THR A 4 14.93 3.90 -2.57
C THR A 4 15.82 3.84 -1.33
N GLY A 5 16.60 4.92 -1.14
CA GLY A 5 17.40 5.11 0.08
C GLY A 5 17.06 6.37 0.88
N SER A 6 16.47 7.40 0.26
CA SER A 6 16.33 8.72 0.89
C SER A 6 15.04 8.92 1.67
N ASN A 7 13.90 8.42 1.17
CA ASN A 7 12.56 8.85 1.66
C ASN A 7 11.74 7.71 2.30
N SER A 8 12.31 6.52 2.45
CA SER A 8 11.58 5.36 2.99
C SER A 8 11.06 5.59 4.42
N ASN A 9 11.75 6.40 5.22
CA ASN A 9 11.27 6.76 6.56
C ASN A 9 10.04 7.68 6.50
N GLU A 10 10.06 8.72 5.66
CA GLU A 10 8.92 9.64 5.48
C GLU A 10 7.67 8.90 4.97
N TRP A 11 7.86 7.96 4.04
CA TRP A 11 6.75 7.12 3.55
C TRP A 11 6.22 6.17 4.61
N MET A 12 7.10 5.68 5.49
CA MET A 12 6.69 4.83 6.60
C MET A 12 5.94 5.63 7.67
N GLU A 13 6.33 6.88 7.94
CA GLU A 13 5.59 7.79 8.81
C GLU A 13 4.16 7.99 8.30
N ILE A 14 3.98 8.22 6.99
CA ILE A 14 2.65 8.31 6.38
C ILE A 14 1.85 7.01 6.55
N ALA A 15 2.49 5.84 6.41
CA ALA A 15 1.82 4.57 6.65
C ALA A 15 1.41 4.37 8.13
N PHE A 16 2.18 4.89 9.08
CA PHE A 16 1.78 4.92 10.49
C PHE A 16 0.65 5.91 10.78
N GLU A 17 0.62 7.06 10.11
CA GLU A 17 -0.52 7.99 10.16
C GLU A 17 -1.82 7.29 9.71
N LEU A 18 -1.78 6.57 8.58
CA LEU A 18 -2.91 5.79 8.07
C LEU A 18 -3.33 4.66 9.03
N ALA A 19 -2.37 4.00 9.69
CA ALA A 19 -2.67 2.99 10.71
C ALA A 19 -3.35 3.62 11.94
N ASN A 20 -2.96 4.83 12.33
CA ASN A 20 -3.62 5.57 13.40
C ASN A 20 -5.03 6.02 13.00
N GLU A 21 -5.24 6.43 11.73
CA GLU A 21 -6.58 6.72 11.20
C GLU A 21 -7.49 5.48 11.24
N ALA A 22 -6.97 4.29 10.87
CA ALA A 22 -7.69 3.03 11.02
C ALA A 22 -8.05 2.78 12.50
N LEU A 23 -7.11 2.96 13.42
CA LEU A 23 -7.35 2.77 14.86
C LEU A 23 -8.48 3.67 15.36
N VAL A 24 -8.45 4.96 15.02
CA VAL A 24 -9.46 5.95 15.42
C VAL A 24 -10.84 5.59 14.85
N ALA A 25 -10.89 5.00 13.65
CA ALA A 25 -12.12 4.52 13.04
C ALA A 25 -12.63 3.17 13.59
N GLY A 26 -11.94 2.55 14.55
CA GLY A 26 -12.31 1.24 15.10
C GLY A 26 -11.95 0.06 14.19
N GLU A 27 -10.98 0.24 13.30
CA GLU A 27 -10.44 -0.78 12.40
C GLU A 27 -9.16 -1.41 12.96
N VAL A 28 -8.71 -2.51 12.36
CA VAL A 28 -7.37 -3.06 12.65
C VAL A 28 -6.31 -2.02 12.22
N PRO A 29 -5.34 -1.65 13.08
CA PRO A 29 -4.42 -0.53 12.84
C PRO A 29 -3.33 -0.90 11.82
N VAL A 30 -3.73 -1.07 10.55
CA VAL A 30 -2.84 -1.36 9.42
C VAL A 30 -2.93 -0.21 8.44
N GLY A 31 -1.78 0.32 8.06
CA GLY A 31 -1.63 1.35 7.06
C GLY A 31 -0.53 1.00 6.07
N CYS A 32 -0.66 1.43 4.83
CA CYS A 32 0.34 1.21 3.80
C CYS A 32 0.35 2.30 2.74
N VAL A 33 1.48 2.41 2.04
CA VAL A 33 1.66 3.27 0.88
C VAL A 33 2.33 2.49 -0.24
N LEU A 34 1.85 2.69 -1.46
CA LEU A 34 2.43 2.13 -2.68
C LEU A 34 3.19 3.22 -3.42
N VAL A 35 4.48 3.01 -3.63
CA VAL A 35 5.39 4.01 -4.21
C VAL A 35 5.89 3.54 -5.57
N PHE A 36 5.78 4.39 -6.59
CA PHE A 36 6.34 4.17 -7.92
C PHE A 36 7.32 5.31 -8.24
N GLY A 37 8.60 4.97 -8.42
CA GLY A 37 9.68 5.95 -8.52
C GLY A 37 9.87 6.70 -7.20
N ASN A 38 9.53 8.00 -7.18
CA ASN A 38 9.58 8.85 -5.99
C ASN A 38 8.21 9.45 -5.66
N LYS A 39 7.13 8.75 -6.00
CA LYS A 39 5.75 9.22 -5.86
C LYS A 39 4.88 8.13 -5.23
N ILE A 40 4.10 8.52 -4.24
CA ILE A 40 3.02 7.69 -3.70
C ILE A 40 1.90 7.65 -4.75
N ILE A 41 1.57 6.44 -5.22
CA ILE A 41 0.52 6.19 -6.19
C ILE A 41 -0.73 5.57 -5.56
N GLY A 42 -0.64 5.08 -4.33
CA GLY A 42 -1.79 4.60 -3.56
C GLY A 42 -1.51 4.64 -2.06
N LYS A 43 -2.55 4.90 -1.28
CA LYS A 43 -2.57 4.86 0.18
C LYS A 43 -3.65 3.87 0.61
N GLY A 44 -3.43 3.20 1.71
CA GLY A 44 -4.39 2.22 2.21
C GLY A 44 -4.40 2.17 3.71
N ARG A 45 -5.60 2.08 4.28
CA ARG A 45 -5.83 1.70 5.67
C ARG A 45 -6.85 0.56 5.68
N ASN A 46 -6.93 -0.19 6.77
CA ASN A 46 -7.95 -1.23 6.89
C ASN A 46 -9.36 -0.59 6.94
N GLU A 47 -10.30 -1.12 6.17
CA GLU A 47 -11.68 -0.62 6.07
C GLU A 47 -12.73 -1.74 6.16
N VAL A 48 -12.32 -2.91 6.69
CA VAL A 48 -13.14 -4.12 6.71
C VAL A 48 -14.50 -3.90 7.38
N ASN A 49 -14.51 -3.23 8.54
CA ASN A 49 -15.73 -2.99 9.30
C ASN A 49 -16.58 -1.88 8.65
N GLU A 50 -15.94 -0.78 8.22
CA GLU A 50 -16.57 0.40 7.63
C GLU A 50 -17.36 0.04 6.37
N VAL A 51 -16.74 -0.70 5.45
CA VAL A 51 -17.38 -1.08 4.18
C VAL A 51 -17.99 -2.48 4.20
N LYS A 52 -17.96 -3.17 5.36
CA LYS A 52 -18.51 -4.53 5.57
C LYS A 52 -18.00 -5.53 4.54
N ASN A 53 -16.72 -5.45 4.20
CA ASN A 53 -16.08 -6.34 3.24
C ASN A 53 -14.75 -6.83 3.79
N ALA A 54 -14.67 -8.13 4.05
CA ALA A 54 -13.49 -8.79 4.61
C ALA A 54 -12.23 -8.65 3.73
N THR A 55 -12.34 -8.33 2.45
CA THR A 55 -11.18 -8.18 1.56
C THR A 55 -10.54 -6.80 1.61
N ARG A 56 -11.14 -5.82 2.30
CA ARG A 56 -10.70 -4.41 2.32
C ARG A 56 -9.60 -4.15 3.34
N HIS A 57 -8.54 -4.96 3.23
CA HIS A 57 -7.28 -4.75 3.92
C HIS A 57 -6.54 -3.55 3.32
N ALA A 58 -5.65 -2.93 4.09
CA ALA A 58 -4.89 -1.76 3.68
C ALA A 58 -4.20 -1.95 2.31
N GLU A 59 -3.55 -3.09 2.10
CA GLU A 59 -2.85 -3.42 0.85
C GLU A 59 -3.78 -3.45 -0.36
N MET A 60 -5.00 -3.98 -0.18
CA MET A 60 -6.01 -4.05 -1.24
C MET A 60 -6.56 -2.65 -1.56
N VAL A 61 -6.77 -1.82 -0.53
CA VAL A 61 -7.19 -0.42 -0.71
C VAL A 61 -6.12 0.37 -1.47
N ALA A 62 -4.85 0.23 -1.10
CA ALA A 62 -3.74 0.90 -1.79
C ALA A 62 -3.58 0.45 -3.25
N ILE A 63 -3.79 -0.84 -3.55
CA ILE A 63 -3.79 -1.35 -4.93
C ILE A 63 -4.92 -0.72 -5.75
N GLU A 64 -6.12 -0.61 -5.19
CA GLU A 64 -7.26 0.02 -5.87
C GLU A 64 -6.99 1.50 -6.16
N GLU A 65 -6.46 2.25 -5.19
CA GLU A 65 -6.08 3.65 -5.40
C GLU A 65 -5.01 3.79 -6.48
N ALA A 66 -4.04 2.87 -6.51
CA ALA A 66 -3.01 2.85 -7.54
C ALA A 66 -3.54 2.52 -8.93
N TYR A 67 -4.58 1.68 -9.05
CA TYR A 67 -5.30 1.51 -10.33
C TYR A 67 -5.94 2.81 -10.79
N LYS A 68 -6.62 3.54 -9.90
CA LYS A 68 -7.20 4.87 -10.21
C LYS A 68 -6.13 5.87 -10.63
N TRP A 69 -4.97 5.86 -9.96
CA TRP A 69 -3.82 6.68 -10.35
C TRP A 69 -3.32 6.31 -11.75
N CYS A 70 -3.20 5.03 -12.07
CA CYS A 70 -2.78 4.57 -13.39
C CYS A 70 -3.72 5.05 -14.50
N GLU A 71 -5.03 4.94 -14.28
CA GLU A 71 -6.06 5.42 -15.21
C GLU A 71 -5.93 6.94 -15.44
N ASN A 72 -5.87 7.72 -14.36
CA ASN A 72 -5.76 9.19 -14.43
C ASN A 72 -4.48 9.70 -15.09
N ASN A 73 -3.39 8.94 -15.00
CA ASN A 73 -2.08 9.31 -15.55
C ASN A 73 -1.74 8.58 -16.85
N GLN A 74 -2.69 7.80 -17.41
CA GLN A 74 -2.52 7.00 -18.62
C GLN A 74 -1.29 6.06 -18.56
N VAL A 75 -0.97 5.57 -17.37
CA VAL A 75 0.12 4.63 -17.12
C VAL A 75 -0.44 3.21 -17.13
N ARG A 76 0.22 2.28 -17.82
CA ARG A 76 -0.19 0.87 -17.81
C ARG A 76 0.00 0.30 -16.40
N PRO A 77 -1.02 -0.33 -15.77
CA PRO A 77 -0.92 -0.87 -14.43
C PRO A 77 0.23 -1.88 -14.26
N SER A 78 0.46 -2.72 -15.28
CA SER A 78 1.58 -3.69 -15.27
C SER A 78 2.95 -3.03 -15.15
N VAL A 79 3.13 -1.83 -15.73
CA VAL A 79 4.39 -1.06 -15.63
C VAL A 79 4.51 -0.42 -14.25
N ALA A 80 3.44 0.21 -13.76
CA ALA A 80 3.43 0.83 -12.44
C ALA A 80 3.71 -0.19 -11.34
N PHE A 81 2.96 -1.30 -11.31
CA PHE A 81 3.06 -2.29 -10.25
C PHE A 81 4.40 -3.02 -10.22
N SER A 82 4.92 -3.44 -11.37
CA SER A 82 6.22 -4.15 -11.44
C SER A 82 7.43 -3.30 -11.04
N ASN A 83 7.27 -1.98 -10.98
CA ASN A 83 8.30 -1.02 -10.57
C ASN A 83 7.91 -0.27 -9.30
N SER A 84 6.90 -0.76 -8.57
CA SER A 84 6.42 -0.17 -7.33
C SER A 84 6.88 -0.95 -6.12
N GLN A 85 6.96 -0.24 -5.00
CA GLN A 85 7.28 -0.77 -3.68
C GLN A 85 6.13 -0.47 -2.72
N LEU A 86 5.61 -1.50 -2.05
CA LEU A 86 4.63 -1.34 -0.98
C LEU A 86 5.36 -1.24 0.36
N LEU A 87 5.09 -0.17 1.11
CA LEU A 87 5.48 -0.02 2.51
C LEU A 87 4.24 -0.23 3.38
N VAL A 88 4.31 -1.13 4.35
CA VAL A 88 3.18 -1.51 5.20
C VAL A 88 3.61 -1.63 6.67
N THR A 89 2.72 -1.26 7.59
CA THR A 89 3.00 -1.28 9.04
C THR A 89 3.02 -2.66 9.67
N VAL A 90 2.36 -3.65 9.06
CA VAL A 90 2.23 -5.03 9.53
C VAL A 90 2.52 -5.98 8.39
N GLU A 91 3.07 -7.16 8.69
CA GLU A 91 3.31 -8.20 7.69
C GLU A 91 1.99 -8.58 6.96
N PRO A 92 1.99 -8.60 5.61
CA PRO A 92 0.79 -8.88 4.85
C PRO A 92 0.32 -10.33 5.03
N CYS A 93 -0.99 -10.52 5.17
CA CYS A 93 -1.58 -11.86 5.27
C CYS A 93 -1.43 -12.67 3.96
N ILE A 94 -1.79 -13.96 3.97
CA ILE A 94 -1.68 -14.84 2.79
C ILE A 94 -2.41 -14.26 1.56
N MET A 95 -3.60 -13.69 1.75
CA MET A 95 -4.36 -13.06 0.67
C MET A 95 -3.59 -11.89 0.03
N CYS A 96 -3.14 -10.95 0.85
CA CYS A 96 -2.45 -9.74 0.37
C CYS A 96 -1.08 -10.10 -0.21
N SER A 97 -0.35 -11.00 0.43
CA SER A 97 0.92 -11.54 -0.08
C SER A 97 0.77 -12.14 -1.48
N MET A 98 -0.28 -12.93 -1.72
CA MET A 98 -0.54 -13.50 -3.03
C MET A 98 -0.95 -12.43 -4.06
N ALA A 99 -1.73 -11.42 -3.66
CA ALA A 99 -2.08 -10.30 -4.53
C ALA A 99 -0.84 -9.50 -4.98
N LEU A 100 0.07 -9.17 -4.05
CA LEU A 100 1.33 -8.49 -4.35
C LEU A 100 2.19 -9.32 -5.31
N ARG A 101 2.28 -10.63 -5.07
CA ARG A 101 3.01 -11.57 -5.94
C ARG A 101 2.42 -11.62 -7.35
N TYR A 102 1.10 -11.61 -7.48
CA TYR A 102 0.40 -11.63 -8.77
C TYR A 102 0.65 -10.34 -9.56
N LEU A 103 0.60 -9.19 -8.89
CA LEU A 103 0.85 -7.87 -9.49
C LEU A 103 2.33 -7.53 -9.66
N ARG A 104 3.23 -8.37 -9.14
CA ARG A 104 4.70 -8.19 -9.15
C ARG A 104 5.15 -6.93 -8.40
N ILE A 105 4.43 -6.57 -7.34
CA ILE A 105 4.77 -5.45 -6.46
C ILE A 105 5.88 -5.91 -5.50
N LEU A 106 6.91 -5.09 -5.31
CA LEU A 106 7.96 -5.36 -4.34
C LEU A 106 7.47 -5.00 -2.93
N LEU A 107 7.53 -5.95 -1.99
CA LEU A 107 7.23 -5.68 -0.59
C LEU A 107 8.45 -5.09 0.11
N TYR A 108 8.25 -3.99 0.83
CA TYR A 108 9.23 -3.41 1.75
C TYR A 108 8.62 -3.29 3.14
N MET A 109 9.25 -3.95 4.09
CA MET A 109 8.84 -3.91 5.49
C MET A 109 10.06 -3.50 6.31
N LYS A 110 9.88 -2.52 7.18
CA LYS A 110 10.90 -2.10 8.13
C LYS A 110 10.51 -2.61 9.51
N ILE A 111 11.16 -3.68 9.95
CA ILE A 111 10.99 -4.28 11.28
C ILE A 111 12.05 -3.67 12.22
N THR A 112 11.88 -2.42 12.62
CA THR A 112 12.74 -1.77 13.64
C THR A 112 12.00 -0.62 14.28
#